data_AF-A0A355R4Y0-F1
#
_entry.id   AF-A0A355R4Y0-F1
#
_cell.length_a   1.000
_cell.length_b   1.000
_cell.length_c   1.000
_cell.angle_alpha   90.00
_cell.angle_beta   90.00
_cell.angle_gamma   90.00
#
_symmetry.space_group_name_H-M   'P 1'
#
loop_
_entity.id
_entity.type
_entity.pdbx_description
1 polymer ?
#
loop_
_entity_poly.entity_id
_entity_poly.type
_entity_poly.pdbx_seq_one_letter_code
_entity_poly.pdbx_strand_id
1 'polypeptide(L)'
;IPTLGATGFGYQVARQFGHTLLPTRAGLVPFTITEPQLKAMCTELSGTSLDCTASCNGTSFRENLLFTHRGLSGPAILQISSFWEAGDTVEINLLPDRDALSWLQQMQAERANAELKTVLGEVFTRKLANLLAEQWFESKPMKQYTPAELAQIAEKLANWQVVPAGTEGYRTA
;
A
#
# COMPACT_ATOMS: atom_id res chain seq x y z
N ILE A 1 -0.45 -1.94 23.48
CA ILE A 1 0.18 -3.28 23.61
C ILE A 1 -0.03 -3.96 24.99
N PRO A 2 -0.77 -5.10 25.08
CA PRO A 2 -0.99 -5.85 26.32
C PRO A 2 0.26 -6.31 27.07
N THR A 3 1.33 -6.66 26.34
CA THR A 3 2.60 -7.09 26.96
C THR A 3 3.33 -5.95 27.69
N LEU A 4 2.93 -4.69 27.46
CA LEU A 4 3.45 -3.50 28.15
C LEU A 4 2.51 -3.06 29.30
N GLY A 5 1.58 -3.91 29.73
CA GLY A 5 0.69 -3.62 30.85
C GLY A 5 -0.62 -2.91 30.48
N ALA A 6 -0.91 -2.75 29.19
CA ALA A 6 -2.22 -2.26 28.76
C ALA A 6 -3.32 -3.27 29.15
N THR A 7 -4.34 -2.81 29.87
CA THR A 7 -5.49 -3.61 30.30
C THR A 7 -6.80 -2.94 29.88
N GLY A 8 -7.89 -3.71 29.91
CA GLY A 8 -9.24 -3.18 29.69
C GLY A 8 -9.85 -2.46 30.91
N PHE A 9 -9.06 -2.12 31.94
CA PHE A 9 -9.58 -1.61 33.21
C PHE A 9 -10.42 -0.33 33.04
N GLY A 10 -9.98 0.62 32.21
CA GLY A 10 -10.76 1.84 31.95
C GLY A 10 -12.15 1.56 31.37
N TYR A 11 -12.26 0.56 30.49
CA TYR A 11 -13.55 0.10 29.95
C TYR A 11 -14.44 -0.54 31.04
N GLN A 12 -13.84 -1.29 31.97
CA GLN A 12 -14.57 -1.88 33.09
C GLN A 12 -15.14 -0.81 34.02
N VAL A 13 -14.33 0.20 34.37
CA VAL A 13 -14.76 1.33 35.19
C VAL A 13 -15.89 2.11 34.52
N ALA A 14 -15.76 2.42 33.23
CA ALA A 14 -16.83 3.12 32.50
C ALA A 14 -18.17 2.35 32.53
N ARG A 15 -18.14 1.03 32.30
CA ARG A 15 -19.34 0.18 32.41
C ARG A 15 -19.90 0.15 33.83
N GLN A 16 -19.04 0.11 34.85
CA GLN A 16 -19.46 0.12 36.25
C GLN A 16 -20.28 1.38 36.60
N PHE A 17 -19.95 2.53 36.01
CA PHE A 17 -20.69 3.78 36.19
C PHE A 17 -21.81 4.00 35.16
N GLY A 18 -22.22 2.95 34.44
CA GLY A 18 -23.37 2.98 33.54
C GLY A 18 -23.12 3.61 32.17
N HIS A 19 -21.87 3.86 31.79
CA HIS A 19 -21.55 4.38 30.45
C HIS A 19 -21.66 3.29 29.38
N THR A 20 -22.18 3.68 28.22
CA THR A 20 -22.15 2.85 27.01
C THR A 20 -20.79 2.96 26.34
N LEU A 21 -20.20 1.83 25.96
CA LEU A 21 -18.94 1.79 25.22
C LEU A 21 -19.20 1.53 23.74
N LEU A 22 -18.50 2.28 22.89
CA LEU A 22 -18.41 1.97 21.48
C LEU A 22 -17.53 0.72 21.26
N PRO A 23 -17.74 -0.04 20.17
CA PRO A 23 -16.87 -1.16 19.81
C PRO A 23 -15.40 -0.71 19.70
N THR A 24 -14.50 -1.46 20.32
CA THR A 24 -13.07 -1.16 20.29
C THR A 24 -12.37 -1.98 19.22
N ARG A 25 -11.50 -1.33 18.46
CA ARG A 25 -10.60 -1.99 17.51
C ARG A 25 -9.20 -1.40 17.60
N ALA A 26 -8.22 -2.14 17.14
CA ALA A 26 -6.86 -1.64 16.99
C ALA A 26 -6.83 -0.59 15.86
N GLY A 27 -6.23 0.56 16.14
CA GLY A 27 -5.92 1.61 15.15
C GLY A 27 -4.41 1.80 15.06
N LEU A 28 -3.95 2.45 14.00
CA LEU A 28 -2.52 2.62 13.72
C LEU A 28 -1.75 1.29 13.64
N VAL A 29 -2.33 0.32 12.93
CA VAL A 29 -1.81 -1.05 12.85
C VAL A 29 -1.45 -1.47 11.43
N PRO A 30 -0.43 -2.32 11.25
CA PRO A 30 -0.12 -2.89 9.95
C PRO A 30 -1.24 -3.79 9.41
N PHE A 31 -1.35 -3.84 8.09
CA PHE A 31 -2.21 -4.77 7.37
C PHE A 31 -1.53 -6.11 7.15
N THR A 32 -2.30 -7.19 7.28
CA THR A 32 -1.86 -8.54 6.92
C THR A 32 -2.36 -8.91 5.53
N ILE A 33 -1.50 -9.55 4.75
CA ILE A 33 -1.81 -10.01 3.38
C ILE A 33 -1.73 -11.53 3.33
N THR A 34 -2.78 -12.17 2.79
CA THR A 34 -2.83 -13.62 2.57
C THR A 34 -2.94 -14.01 1.11
N GLU A 35 -3.27 -13.08 0.21
CA GLU A 35 -3.28 -13.32 -1.23
C GLU A 35 -1.88 -13.78 -1.68
N PRO A 36 -1.71 -14.98 -2.27
CA PRO A 36 -0.41 -15.59 -2.48
C PRO A 36 0.60 -14.74 -3.25
N GLN A 37 0.18 -14.10 -4.34
CA GLN A 37 1.08 -13.32 -5.19
C GLN A 37 1.56 -12.05 -4.46
N LEU A 38 0.64 -11.30 -3.87
CA LEU A 38 0.97 -10.10 -3.09
C LEU A 38 1.74 -10.43 -1.83
N LYS A 39 1.46 -11.56 -1.16
CA LYS A 39 2.23 -12.00 0.00
C LYS A 39 3.68 -12.33 -0.38
N ALA A 40 3.89 -12.99 -1.52
CA ALA A 40 5.24 -13.23 -2.04
C ALA A 40 5.95 -11.90 -2.34
N MET A 41 5.26 -10.96 -2.99
CA MET A 41 5.76 -9.62 -3.26
C MET A 41 6.15 -8.87 -1.98
N CYS A 42 5.31 -8.88 -0.94
CA CYS A 42 5.59 -8.25 0.34
C CYS A 42 6.79 -8.90 1.06
N THR A 43 6.91 -10.22 0.98
CA THR A 43 8.04 -10.96 1.56
C THR A 43 9.34 -10.60 0.87
N GLU A 44 9.33 -10.52 -0.46
CA GLU A 44 10.50 -10.17 -1.24
C GLU A 44 10.88 -8.70 -1.04
N LEU A 45 9.91 -7.79 -0.97
CA LEU A 45 10.16 -6.36 -0.75
C LEU A 45 10.34 -5.97 0.71
N SER A 46 10.25 -6.91 1.66
CA SER A 46 10.33 -6.63 3.10
C SER A 46 11.49 -5.70 3.45
N GLY A 47 11.18 -4.61 4.16
CA GLY A 47 12.13 -3.54 4.50
C GLY A 47 12.23 -2.41 3.48
N THR A 48 11.60 -2.54 2.30
CA THR A 48 11.54 -1.48 1.29
C THR A 48 10.42 -0.50 1.61
N SER A 49 10.73 0.80 1.55
CA SER A 49 9.77 1.89 1.75
C SER A 49 9.63 2.72 0.49
N LEU A 50 8.45 3.31 0.27
CA LEU A 50 8.23 4.34 -0.74
C LEU A 50 7.18 5.36 -0.28
N ASP A 51 7.30 6.60 -0.73
CA ASP A 51 6.25 7.61 -0.56
C ASP A 51 5.04 7.25 -1.43
N CYS A 52 3.85 7.32 -0.85
CA CYS A 52 2.60 6.96 -1.51
C CYS A 52 1.44 7.78 -0.95
N THR A 53 0.28 7.71 -1.59
CA THR A 53 -0.98 8.08 -0.94
C THR A 53 -1.84 6.83 -0.75
N ALA A 54 -2.24 6.55 0.49
CA ALA A 54 -3.16 5.47 0.81
C ALA A 54 -4.55 6.04 1.14
N SER A 55 -5.59 5.48 0.52
CA SER A 55 -6.97 5.95 0.62
C SER A 55 -7.93 4.81 0.96
N CYS A 56 -8.94 5.11 1.78
CA CYS A 56 -10.00 4.19 2.16
C CYS A 56 -11.18 5.01 2.69
N ASN A 57 -12.41 4.63 2.33
CA ASN A 57 -13.65 5.24 2.84
C ASN A 57 -13.65 6.79 2.76
N GLY A 58 -13.18 7.36 1.66
CA GLY A 58 -13.14 8.81 1.41
C GLY A 58 -12.07 9.58 2.20
N THR A 59 -11.18 8.88 2.90
CA THR A 59 -10.04 9.47 3.62
C THR A 59 -8.73 9.07 2.94
N SER A 60 -7.74 9.97 2.94
CA SER A 60 -6.44 9.73 2.32
C SER A 60 -5.30 10.26 3.19
N PHE A 61 -4.18 9.53 3.20
CA PHE A 61 -2.94 9.95 3.84
C PHE A 61 -1.76 9.77 2.90
N ARG A 62 -0.95 10.83 2.76
CA ARG A 62 0.31 10.79 2.02
C ARG A 62 1.47 10.62 2.99
N GLU A 63 2.14 9.47 2.89
CA GLU A 63 3.39 9.19 3.58
C GLU A 63 3.99 7.89 3.02
N ASN A 64 5.09 7.47 3.61
CA ASN A 64 5.76 6.22 3.36
C ASN A 64 4.88 5.01 3.68
N LEU A 65 4.76 4.13 2.69
CA LEU A 65 4.40 2.73 2.85
C LEU A 65 5.67 1.90 3.06
N LEU A 66 5.60 0.91 3.93
CA LEU A 66 6.65 -0.07 4.19
C LEU A 66 6.15 -1.48 3.88
N PHE A 67 6.87 -2.22 3.04
CA PHE A 67 6.64 -3.66 2.86
C PHE A 67 7.22 -4.45 4.03
N THR A 68 6.47 -5.46 4.50
CA THR A 68 6.88 -6.36 5.59
C THR A 68 6.62 -7.81 5.21
N HIS A 69 7.22 -8.77 5.92
CA HIS A 69 6.96 -10.20 5.72
C HIS A 69 5.50 -10.63 5.90
N ARG A 70 4.69 -9.85 6.63
CA ARG A 70 3.29 -10.17 6.90
C ARG A 70 2.31 -9.39 6.02
N GLY A 71 2.75 -8.32 5.37
CA GLY A 71 1.90 -7.42 4.60
C GLY A 71 2.46 -6.00 4.55
N LEU A 72 1.59 -5.01 4.75
CA LEU A 72 1.90 -3.59 4.54
C LEU A 72 1.89 -2.82 5.87
N SER A 73 2.83 -1.90 6.02
CA SER A 73 3.01 -1.03 7.18
C SER A 73 3.49 0.35 6.72
N GLY A 74 4.13 1.12 7.60
CA GLY A 74 4.58 2.48 7.34
C GLY A 74 3.50 3.51 7.65
N PRO A 75 3.87 4.78 7.90
CA PRO A 75 2.93 5.78 8.40
C PRO A 75 1.66 5.94 7.55
N ALA A 76 1.73 5.85 6.23
CA ALA A 76 0.52 5.90 5.39
C ALA A 76 -0.46 4.76 5.71
N ILE A 77 0.04 3.54 5.86
CA ILE A 77 -0.77 2.36 6.18
C ILE A 77 -1.28 2.41 7.62
N LEU A 78 -0.45 2.83 8.57
CA LEU A 78 -0.87 2.95 9.97
C LEU A 78 -2.02 3.97 10.07
N GLN A 79 -1.89 5.15 9.47
CA GLN A 79 -2.95 6.17 9.49
C GLN A 79 -4.24 5.64 8.85
N ILE A 80 -4.16 5.08 7.63
CA ILE A 80 -5.35 4.63 6.91
C ILE A 80 -6.05 3.42 7.55
N SER A 81 -5.31 2.59 8.32
CA SER A 81 -5.88 1.44 9.05
C SER A 81 -7.00 1.84 10.02
N SER A 82 -6.99 3.08 10.51
CA SER A 82 -8.01 3.61 11.41
C SER A 82 -9.34 3.92 10.71
N PHE A 83 -9.35 3.99 9.37
CA PHE A 83 -10.53 4.26 8.55
C PHE A 83 -11.03 3.02 7.79
N TRP A 84 -10.20 1.97 7.75
CA TRP A 84 -10.51 0.70 7.11
C TRP A 84 -11.33 -0.23 8.02
N GLU A 85 -12.30 -0.93 7.44
CA GLU A 85 -13.02 -2.04 8.05
C GLU A 85 -12.79 -3.36 7.30
N ALA A 86 -13.06 -4.49 7.96
CA ALA A 86 -12.81 -5.80 7.36
C ALA A 86 -13.64 -6.02 6.09
N GLY A 87 -12.95 -6.25 4.97
CA GLY A 87 -13.55 -6.38 3.64
C GLY A 87 -13.40 -5.13 2.77
N ASP A 88 -13.00 -4.00 3.34
CA ASP A 88 -12.78 -2.77 2.58
C ASP A 88 -11.54 -2.89 1.69
N THR A 89 -11.59 -2.19 0.56
CA THR A 89 -10.45 -1.99 -0.32
C THR A 89 -9.67 -0.75 0.11
N VAL A 90 -8.35 -0.85 0.09
CA VAL A 90 -7.42 0.26 0.26
C VAL A 90 -6.82 0.56 -1.10
N GLU A 91 -6.96 1.81 -1.53
CA GLU A 91 -6.39 2.32 -2.78
C GLU A 91 -5.04 2.95 -2.49
N ILE A 92 -4.01 2.56 -3.23
CA ILE A 92 -2.64 3.03 -3.03
C ILE A 92 -2.14 3.67 -4.32
N ASN A 93 -1.89 4.97 -4.28
CA ASN A 93 -1.18 5.68 -5.34
C ASN A 93 0.33 5.63 -5.08
N LEU A 94 1.05 4.89 -5.90
CA LEU A 94 2.51 4.72 -5.82
C LEU A 94 3.29 5.90 -6.42
N LEU A 95 2.63 6.81 -7.14
CA LEU A 95 3.22 7.97 -7.80
C LEU A 95 2.47 9.27 -7.40
N PRO A 96 2.42 9.62 -6.10
CA PRO A 96 1.58 10.72 -5.61
C PRO A 96 1.96 12.11 -6.16
N ASP A 97 3.18 12.28 -6.67
CA ASP A 97 3.67 13.54 -7.24
C ASP A 97 3.47 13.68 -8.76
N ARG A 98 2.92 12.66 -9.43
CA ARG A 98 2.92 12.60 -10.89
C ARG A 98 1.61 12.04 -11.42
N ASP A 99 1.15 12.62 -12.52
CA ASP A 99 0.20 11.92 -13.37
C ASP A 99 0.91 10.75 -14.06
N ALA A 100 0.59 9.53 -13.66
CA ALA A 100 1.31 8.33 -14.09
C ALA A 100 1.25 8.14 -15.62
N LEU A 101 0.10 8.46 -16.24
CA LEU A 101 -0.07 8.30 -17.68
C LEU A 101 0.77 9.30 -18.48
N SER A 102 0.67 10.58 -18.13
CA SER A 102 1.44 11.64 -18.78
C SER A 102 2.95 11.39 -18.62
N TRP A 103 3.38 10.95 -17.45
CA TRP A 103 4.77 10.58 -17.21
C TRP A 103 5.22 9.39 -18.07
N LEU A 104 4.42 8.32 -18.16
CA LEU A 104 4.75 7.17 -19.01
C LEU A 104 4.80 7.53 -20.50
N GLN A 105 3.91 8.40 -20.97
CA GLN A 105 3.91 8.91 -22.35
C GLN A 105 5.16 9.75 -22.63
N GLN A 106 5.56 10.60 -21.69
CA GLN A 106 6.82 11.35 -21.79
C GLN A 106 8.02 10.40 -21.88
N MET A 107 8.07 9.38 -21.01
CA MET A 107 9.14 8.38 -21.02
C MET A 107 9.15 7.55 -22.31
N GLN A 108 7.98 7.29 -22.91
CA GLN A 108 7.90 6.64 -24.22
C GLN A 108 8.56 7.49 -25.33
N ALA A 109 8.42 8.81 -25.30
CA ALA A 109 9.04 9.70 -26.26
C ALA A 109 10.56 9.86 -26.02
N GLU A 110 10.97 10.09 -24.78
CA GLU A 110 12.36 10.39 -24.42
C GLU A 110 13.26 9.15 -24.33
N ARG A 111 12.67 8.02 -23.91
CA ARG A 111 13.38 6.75 -23.61
C ARG A 111 12.79 5.57 -24.38
N ALA A 112 12.41 5.79 -25.64
CA ALA A 112 11.78 4.81 -26.53
C ALA A 112 12.40 3.39 -26.53
N ASN A 113 13.73 3.28 -26.40
CA ASN A 113 14.44 1.99 -26.40
C ASN A 113 14.69 1.39 -25.00
N ALA A 114 14.45 2.14 -23.92
CA ALA A 114 14.56 1.62 -22.56
C ALA A 114 13.37 0.70 -22.26
N GLU A 115 13.58 -0.33 -21.45
CA GLU A 115 12.48 -1.17 -20.97
C GLU A 115 11.73 -0.51 -19.80
N LEU A 116 10.47 -0.90 -19.59
CA LEU A 116 9.64 -0.40 -18.49
C LEU A 116 10.32 -0.52 -17.12
N LYS A 117 10.97 -1.65 -16.80
CA LYS A 117 11.70 -1.82 -15.53
C LYS A 117 12.78 -0.76 -15.30
N THR A 118 13.43 -0.30 -16.37
CA THR A 118 14.45 0.75 -16.30
C THR A 118 13.80 2.11 -16.04
N VAL A 119 12.69 2.41 -16.71
CA VAL A 119 11.92 3.64 -16.50
C VAL A 119 11.33 3.71 -15.09
N LEU A 120 10.74 2.62 -14.59
CA LEU A 120 10.25 2.51 -13.21
C LEU A 120 11.39 2.67 -12.18
N GLY A 121 12.61 2.28 -12.53
CA GLY A 121 13.80 2.47 -11.70
C GLY A 121 14.22 3.94 -11.51
N GLU A 122 13.64 4.89 -12.25
CA GLU A 122 13.86 6.33 -12.03
C GLU A 122 13.02 6.88 -10.88
N VAL A 123 11.96 6.17 -10.48
CA VAL A 123 11.01 6.60 -9.42
C VAL A 123 10.95 5.62 -8.26
N PHE A 124 11.31 4.36 -8.48
CA PHE A 124 11.33 3.32 -7.46
C PHE A 124 12.74 2.78 -7.23
N THR A 125 12.93 2.11 -6.10
CA THR A 125 14.15 1.32 -5.91
C THR A 125 14.25 0.25 -7.00
N ARG A 126 15.48 -0.09 -7.40
CA ARG A 126 15.72 -1.12 -8.43
C ARG A 126 14.98 -2.44 -8.15
N LYS A 127 14.91 -2.84 -6.86
CA LYS A 127 14.22 -4.05 -6.44
C LYS A 127 12.71 -3.95 -6.68
N LEU A 128 12.09 -2.85 -6.27
CA LEU A 128 10.67 -2.61 -6.49
C LEU A 128 10.34 -2.51 -7.99
N ALA A 129 11.12 -1.73 -8.74
CA ALA A 129 10.92 -1.56 -10.18
C ALA A 129 10.95 -2.89 -10.95
N ASN A 130 11.94 -3.74 -10.67
CA ASN A 130 12.03 -5.06 -11.27
C ASN A 130 10.82 -5.93 -10.91
N LEU A 131 10.44 -5.98 -9.62
CA LEU A 131 9.38 -6.85 -9.16
C LEU A 131 8.01 -6.43 -9.70
N LEU A 132 7.72 -5.13 -9.77
CA LEU A 132 6.50 -4.62 -10.41
C LEU A 132 6.48 -4.97 -11.90
N ALA A 133 7.61 -4.81 -12.59
CA ALA A 133 7.72 -5.12 -14.02
C ALA A 133 7.67 -6.62 -14.33
N GLU A 134 7.96 -7.50 -13.37
CA GLU A 134 7.87 -8.96 -13.51
C GLU A 134 6.49 -9.50 -13.12
N GLN A 135 5.87 -8.93 -12.08
CA GLN A 135 4.62 -9.46 -11.52
C GLN A 135 3.36 -8.79 -12.06
N TRP A 136 3.41 -7.50 -12.41
CA TRP A 136 2.21 -6.76 -12.82
C TRP A 136 2.15 -6.50 -14.32
N PHE A 137 3.31 -6.42 -14.97
CA PHE A 137 3.43 -5.97 -16.35
C PHE A 137 4.33 -6.90 -17.17
N GLU A 138 4.34 -6.71 -18.48
CA GLU A 138 5.37 -7.26 -19.35
C GLU A 138 6.42 -6.17 -19.55
N SER A 139 7.69 -6.41 -19.21
CA SER A 139 8.79 -5.45 -19.42
C SER A 139 9.31 -5.52 -20.86
N LYS A 140 8.98 -4.52 -21.67
CA LYS A 140 9.44 -4.37 -23.05
C LYS A 140 9.90 -2.92 -23.33
N PRO A 141 10.62 -2.66 -24.43
CA PRO A 141 11.03 -1.30 -24.78
C PRO A 141 9.83 -0.34 -24.85
N MET A 142 9.95 0.87 -24.31
CA MET A 142 8.83 1.79 -24.15
C MET A 142 8.06 2.06 -25.45
N LYS A 143 8.76 2.14 -26.58
CA LYS A 143 8.17 2.33 -27.92
C LYS A 143 7.21 1.21 -28.37
N GLN A 144 7.23 0.06 -27.71
CA GLN A 144 6.39 -1.08 -28.03
C GLN A 144 5.05 -1.08 -27.28
N TYR A 145 4.87 -0.21 -26.27
CA TYR A 145 3.58 -0.09 -25.61
C TYR A 145 2.61 0.74 -26.46
N THR A 146 1.39 0.24 -26.55
CA THR A 146 0.26 0.99 -27.08
C THR A 146 -0.24 2.01 -26.05
N PRO A 147 -0.98 3.05 -26.48
CA PRO A 147 -1.60 3.99 -25.54
C PRO A 147 -2.51 3.31 -24.50
N ALA A 148 -3.20 2.23 -24.88
CA ALA A 148 -4.05 1.46 -23.98
C ALA A 148 -3.25 0.71 -22.92
N GLU A 149 -2.14 0.08 -23.28
CA GLU A 149 -1.24 -0.57 -22.31
C GLU A 149 -0.64 0.45 -21.33
N LEU A 150 -0.21 1.62 -21.81
CA LEU A 150 0.29 2.68 -20.93
C LEU A 150 -0.79 3.18 -19.96
N ALA A 151 -2.04 3.32 -20.41
CA ALA A 151 -3.17 3.68 -19.55
C ALA A 151 -3.43 2.62 -18.46
N GLN A 152 -3.33 1.32 -18.81
CA GLN A 152 -3.49 0.25 -17.83
C GLN A 152 -2.35 0.22 -16.79
N ILE A 153 -1.11 0.44 -17.23
CA ILE A 153 0.05 0.53 -16.33
C ILE A 153 -0.12 1.74 -15.41
N ALA A 154 -0.50 2.90 -15.95
CA ALA A 154 -0.74 4.12 -15.20
C ALA A 154 -1.82 3.92 -14.12
N GLU A 155 -2.97 3.36 -14.50
CA GLU A 155 -4.07 3.07 -13.56
C GLU A 155 -3.60 2.12 -12.45
N LYS A 156 -2.86 1.07 -12.81
CA LYS A 156 -2.38 0.10 -11.81
C LYS A 156 -1.38 0.71 -10.82
N LEU A 157 -0.55 1.67 -11.26
CA LEU A 157 0.41 2.37 -10.40
C LEU A 157 -0.25 3.48 -9.55
N ALA A 158 -1.22 4.20 -10.13
CA ALA A 158 -1.87 5.32 -9.48
C ALA A 158 -3.05 4.91 -8.57
N ASN A 159 -3.62 3.73 -8.82
CA ASN A 159 -4.78 3.21 -8.11
C ASN A 159 -4.60 1.71 -7.81
N TRP A 160 -3.51 1.37 -7.11
CA TRP A 160 -3.29 0.00 -6.70
C TRP A 160 -4.27 -0.39 -5.58
N GLN A 161 -5.26 -1.20 -5.94
CA GLN A 161 -6.25 -1.72 -4.99
C GLN A 161 -5.72 -2.95 -4.24
N VAL A 162 -5.82 -2.89 -2.91
CA VAL A 162 -5.45 -3.96 -1.99
C VAL A 162 -6.63 -4.25 -1.07
N VAL A 163 -6.98 -5.53 -0.89
CA VAL A 163 -7.93 -5.96 0.14
C VAL A 163 -7.14 -6.67 1.24
N PRO A 164 -6.85 -6.00 2.36
CA PRO A 164 -6.18 -6.63 3.49
C PRO A 164 -6.99 -7.81 4.03
N ALA A 165 -6.30 -8.88 4.45
CA ALA A 165 -6.94 -10.00 5.14
C ALA A 165 -7.35 -9.64 6.58
N GLY A 166 -6.69 -8.65 7.15
CA GLY A 166 -6.90 -8.17 8.51
C GLY A 166 -5.81 -7.21 8.94
N THR A 167 -5.71 -7.00 10.25
CA THR A 167 -4.63 -6.24 10.87
C THR A 167 -3.83 -7.14 11.81
N GLU A 168 -2.65 -6.70 12.22
CA GLU A 168 -1.85 -7.41 13.22
C GLU A 168 -2.39 -7.29 14.66
N GLY A 169 -3.43 -6.48 14.87
CA GLY A 169 -4.18 -6.34 16.11
C GLY A 169 -3.41 -5.64 17.25
N TYR A 170 -3.93 -5.73 18.47
CA TYR A 170 -3.44 -5.00 19.65
C TYR A 170 -2.00 -5.33 20.09
N ARG A 171 -1.36 -6.35 19.52
CA ARG A 171 0.06 -6.66 19.82
C ARG A 171 1.01 -5.66 19.17
N THR A 172 0.59 -5.01 18.09
CA THR A 172 1.40 -4.02 17.35
C THR A 172 0.72 -2.65 17.27
N ALA A 173 -0.41 -2.48 17.98
CA ALA A 173 -1.10 -1.21 18.24
C ALA A 173 -0.65 -0.56 19.55
#